data_AF-A0A5M5XDD4-F1
#
_entry.id   AF-A0A5M5XDD4-F1
#
_cell.length_a   1.000
_cell.length_b   1.000
_cell.length_c   1.000
_cell.angle_alpha   90.00
_cell.angle_beta   90.00
_cell.angle_gamma   90.00
#
_symmetry.space_group_name_H-M   'P 1'
#
loop_
_entity.id
_entity.type
_entity.pdbx_description
1 polymer ?
#
loop_
_entity_poly.entity_id
_entity_poly.type
_entity_poly.pdbx_seq_one_letter_code
_entity_poly.pdbx_strand_id
1 'polypeptide(L)' 'MNNTIYIRVLQHDKNDQIRIGEAFPATDLNKAEKDIIAQYEAKCAWCGGFKAACEKYYQRIAIVRADTLEVIRPIYPNK' A
#
# COMPACT_ATOMS: atom_id res chain seq x y z
N MET A 1 -25.70 3.42 1.82
CA MET A 1 -24.93 3.00 3.01
C MET A 1 -23.46 3.09 2.65
N ASN A 2 -22.72 4.04 3.22
CA ASN A 2 -21.28 4.09 3.01
C ASN A 2 -20.65 3.06 3.94
N ASN A 3 -20.33 1.88 3.42
CA ASN A 3 -19.53 0.89 4.14
C ASN A 3 -18.08 1.37 4.19
N THR A 4 -17.82 2.34 5.08
CA THR A 4 -16.45 2.75 5.40
C THR A 4 -15.73 1.56 6.02
N ILE A 5 -14.66 1.12 5.37
CA ILE A 5 -13.75 0.12 5.91
C ILE A 5 -12.49 0.82 6.43
N TYR A 6 -11.97 0.38 7.56
CA TYR A 6 -10.67 0.85 8.03
C TYR A 6 -9.58 -0.03 7.43
N ILE A 7 -8.60 0.62 6.81
CA ILE A 7 -7.52 -0.04 6.09
C ILE A 7 -6.16 0.44 6.59
N ARG A 8 -5.14 -0.38 6.36
CA ARG A 8 -3.72 -0.03 6.56
C ARG A 8 -2.93 -0.38 5.31
N VAL A 9 -1.77 0.23 5.13
CA VAL A 9 -0.83 -0.17 4.08
C VAL A 9 0.21 -1.11 4.68
N LEU A 10 0.29 -2.33 4.15
CA LEU A 10 1.34 -3.28 4.41
C LEU A 10 2.49 -3.04 3.44
N GLN A 11 3.71 -2.96 3.97
CA GLN A 11 4.95 -2.91 3.23
C GLN A 11 5.84 -4.06 3.68
N HIS A 12 6.36 -4.82 2.74
CA HIS A 12 7.38 -5.83 2.96
C HIS A 12 8.54 -5.50 2.04
N ASP A 13 9.69 -5.17 2.62
CA ASP A 13 10.89 -4.81 1.87
C ASP A 13 11.75 -6.03 1.52
N LYS A 14 12.76 -5.83 0.67
CA LYS A 14 13.67 -6.91 0.24
C LYS A 14 14.64 -7.38 1.32
N ASN A 15 14.70 -6.71 2.46
CA ASN A 15 15.47 -7.14 3.63
C ASN A 15 14.58 -7.90 4.64
N ASP A 16 13.39 -8.34 4.21
CA ASP A 16 12.39 -9.04 5.01
C ASP A 16 11.85 -8.25 6.21
N GLN A 17 11.94 -6.91 6.15
CA GLN A 17 11.26 -6.06 7.13
C GLN A 17 9.81 -5.84 6.71
N ILE A 18 8.89 -6.09 7.64
CA ILE A 18 7.46 -5.81 7.48
C ILE A 18 7.12 -4.55 8.26
N ARG A 19 6.48 -3.59 7.58
CA ARG A 19 5.93 -2.38 8.19
C ARG A 19 4.45 -2.29 7.88
N ILE A 20 3.67 -1.96 8.89
CA ILE A 20 2.23 -1.74 8.79
C ILE A 20 1.96 -0.28 9.14
N GLY A 21 1.39 0.46 8.19
CA GLY A 21 1.01 1.85 8.40
C GLY A 21 -0.13 2.03 9.41
N GLU A 22 -0.39 3.29 9.72
CA GLU A 22 -1.55 3.69 10.52
C GLU A 22 -2.87 3.33 9.83
N ALA A 23 -3.91 3.13 10.65
CA ALA A 23 -5.25 2.84 10.14
C ALA A 23 -5.93 4.11 9.67
N PHE A 24 -6.58 4.06 8.51
CA PHE A 24 -7.39 5.16 8.00
C PHE A 24 -8.69 4.65 7.34
N PRO A 25 -9.77 5.45 7.38
CA PRO A 25 -11.03 5.08 6.76
C PRO A 25 -10.95 5.19 5.24
N ALA A 26 -11.51 4.20 4.54
CA ALA A 26 -11.69 4.20 3.09
C ALA A 26 -13.12 3.82 2.73
N THR A 27 -13.73 4.59 1.83
CA THR A 27 -15.07 4.33 1.26
C THR A 27 -14.99 3.77 -0.15
N ASP A 28 -13.86 3.95 -0.84
CA ASP A 28 -13.57 3.43 -2.17
C ASP A 28 -12.13 2.91 -2.22
N LEU A 29 -11.96 1.60 -2.39
CA LEU A 29 -10.64 0.96 -2.47
C LEU A 29 -9.86 1.34 -3.72
N ASN A 30 -10.52 1.61 -4.84
CA ASN A 30 -9.85 2.00 -6.07
C ASN A 30 -9.25 3.41 -5.94
N LYS A 31 -9.97 4.32 -5.28
CA LYS A 31 -9.45 5.63 -4.93
C LYS A 31 -8.29 5.52 -3.93
N ALA A 32 -8.47 4.74 -2.86
CA ALA A 32 -7.42 4.54 -1.86
C ALA A 32 -6.13 3.98 -2.48
N GLU A 33 -6.24 2.99 -3.37
CA GLU A 33 -5.11 2.42 -4.10
C GLU A 33 -4.37 3.49 -4.92
N LYS A 34 -5.10 4.30 -5.70
CA LYS A 34 -4.50 5.39 -6.49
C LYS A 34 -3.81 6.43 -5.62
N ASP A 35 -4.44 6.84 -4.52
CA ASP A 35 -3.89 7.83 -3.60
C ASP A 35 -2.62 7.30 -2.91
N ILE A 36 -2.59 6.02 -2.53
CA ILE A 36 -1.40 5.36 -1.98
C ILE A 36 -0.28 5.34 -3.02
N ILE A 37 -0.55 4.91 -4.25
CA ILE A 37 0.45 4.87 -5.33
C ILE A 37 1.00 6.28 -5.58
N ALA A 38 0.15 7.31 -5.63
CA ALA A 38 0.59 8.69 -5.82
C ALA A 38 1.48 9.20 -4.67
N GLN A 39 1.19 8.80 -3.42
CA GLN A 39 2.06 9.11 -2.29
C GLN A 39 3.43 8.43 -2.41
N TYR A 40 3.49 7.17 -2.83
CA TYR A 40 4.77 6.53 -3.10
C TYR A 40 5.49 7.16 -4.28
N GLU A 41 4.79 7.50 -5.35
CA GLU A 41 5.36 8.17 -6.52
C GLU A 41 6.10 9.45 -6.10
N ALA A 42 5.44 10.29 -5.28
CA ALA A 42 6.04 11.51 -4.74
C ALA A 42 7.21 11.21 -3.78
N LYS A 43 7.03 10.30 -2.81
CA LYS A 43 8.08 9.94 -1.82
C LYS A 43 9.30 9.27 -2.45
N CYS A 44 9.11 8.57 -3.56
CA CYS A 44 10.14 7.83 -4.28
C CYS A 44 10.61 8.55 -5.55
N ALA A 45 10.20 9.81 -5.77
CA ALA A 45 10.62 10.60 -6.94
C ALA A 45 12.16 10.66 -7.07
N TRP A 46 12.88 10.72 -5.95
CA TRP A 46 14.34 10.71 -5.91
C TRP A 46 14.99 9.42 -6.45
N CYS A 47 14.23 8.32 -6.55
CA CYS A 47 14.69 7.04 -7.10
C CYS A 47 13.92 6.58 -8.34
N GLY A 48 13.21 7.48 -9.02
CA GLY A 48 12.47 7.17 -10.25
C GLY A 48 11.01 6.76 -10.05
N GLY A 49 10.40 7.13 -8.93
CA GLY A 49 8.97 6.94 -8.67
C GLY A 49 8.62 5.58 -8.07
N PHE A 50 7.33 5.27 -8.02
CA PHE A 50 6.78 4.10 -7.35
C PHE A 50 7.29 2.80 -7.98
N LYS A 51 7.23 2.69 -9.31
CA LYS A 51 7.62 1.46 -10.02
C LYS A 51 9.08 1.10 -9.76
N ALA A 52 9.99 2.06 -9.92
CA ALA A 52 11.42 1.86 -9.68
C ALA A 52 11.71 1.51 -8.21
N ALA A 53 11.01 2.16 -7.27
CA ALA A 53 11.13 1.84 -5.85
C ALA A 53 10.64 0.42 -5.52
N CYS A 54 9.53 -0.02 -6.10
CA CYS A 54 9.02 -1.38 -5.97
C CYS A 54 10.04 -2.40 -6.46
N GLU A 55 10.55 -2.23 -7.67
CA GLU A 55 11.54 -3.14 -8.26
C GLU A 55 12.84 -3.18 -7.45
N LYS A 56 13.23 -2.09 -6.80
CA LYS A 56 14.50 -2.01 -6.06
C LYS A 56 14.38 -2.42 -4.60
N TYR A 57 13.30 -2.05 -3.90
CA TYR A 57 13.24 -2.10 -2.44
C TYR A 57 12.12 -2.96 -1.87
N TYR A 58 11.03 -3.20 -2.60
CA TYR A 58 9.85 -3.86 -2.03
C TYR A 58 9.64 -5.28 -2.59
N GLN A 59 9.27 -6.21 -1.72
CA GLN A 59 8.73 -7.52 -2.10
C GLN A 59 7.20 -7.46 -2.21
N ARG A 60 6.54 -6.72 -1.32
CA ARG A 60 5.08 -6.57 -1.32
C ARG A 60 4.65 -5.20 -0.82
N ILE A 61 3.66 -4.63 -1.49
CA ILE A 61 2.85 -3.52 -0.98
C ILE A 61 1.39 -3.91 -1.14
N ALA A 62 0.59 -3.77 -0.11
CA ALA A 62 -0.82 -4.14 -0.14
C ALA A 62 -1.67 -3.26 0.79
N ILE A 63 -2.94 -3.14 0.47
CA ILE A 63 -3.97 -2.69 1.41
C ILE A 63 -4.45 -3.90 2.20
N VAL A 64 -4.48 -3.76 3.51
CA VAL A 64 -4.98 -4.76 4.45
C VAL A 64 -6.12 -4.19 5.29
N ARG A 65 -7.00 -5.05 5.82
CA ARG A 65 -7.95 -4.63 6.85
C ARG A 65 -7.22 -4.17 8.10
N ALA A 66 -7.69 -3.10 8.74
CA ALA A 66 -7.02 -2.51 9.88
C ALA A 66 -7.05 -3.37 11.16
N ASP A 67 -8.03 -4.26 11.29
CA ASP A 67 -8.29 -5.14 12.43
C ASP A 67 -7.69 -6.53 12.26
N THR A 68 -7.84 -7.15 11.07
CA THR A 68 -7.38 -8.52 10.83
C THR A 68 -6.06 -8.64 10.09
N LEU A 69 -5.57 -7.54 9.49
CA LEU A 69 -4.43 -7.53 8.56
C LEU A 69 -4.59 -8.45 7.34
N GLU A 70 -5.81 -8.91 7.08
CA GLU A 70 -6.15 -9.64 5.86
C GLU A 70 -5.88 -8.76 4.63
N VAL A 71 -5.19 -9.31 3.63
CA VAL A 71 -4.92 -8.62 2.37
C VAL A 71 -6.20 -8.50 1.57
N ILE A 72 -6.64 -7.27 1.33
CA ILE A 72 -7.86 -6.97 0.57
C ILE A 72 -7.57 -6.38 -0.82
N ARG A 73 -6.38 -5.78 -1.01
CA ARG A 73 -5.92 -5.31 -2.33
C ARG A 73 -4.39 -5.39 -2.42
N PRO A 74 -3.82 -6.33 -3.19
CA PRO A 74 -2.41 -6.26 -3.54
C PRO A 74 -2.16 -5.03 -4.43
N ILE A 75 -1.08 -4.29 -4.18
CA ILE A 75 -0.64 -3.17 -5.02
C ILE A 75 0.64 -3.57 -5.77
N TYR A 76 1.57 -4.23 -5.08
CA TYR A 76 2.79 -4.78 -5.66
C TYR A 76 3.17 -6.12 -5.00
N PRO A 77 3.59 -7.14 -5.75
CA PRO A 77 3.38 -7.27 -7.19
C PRO A 77 1.88 -7.25 -7.50
N ASN A 78 1.49 -6.56 -8.57
CA ASN A 78 0.10 -6.50 -9.01
C ASN A 78 -0.24 -7.88 -9.61
N LYS A 79 -0.94 -8.71 -8.83
CA LYS A 79 -1.36 -10.08 -9.20
C LYS A 79 -2.85 -10.09 -9.50
#